data_AF-A0A3A4JS37-F1
#
_entry.id   AF-A0A3A4JS37-F1
#
_cell.length_a   1.000
_cell.length_b   1.000
_cell.length_c   1.000
_cell.angle_alpha   90.00
_cell.angle_beta   90.00
_cell.angle_gamma   90.00
#
_symmetry.space_group_name_H-M   'P 1'
#
loop_
_entity.id
_entity.type
_entity.pdbx_description
1 polymer ?
#
loop_
_entity_poly.entity_id
_entity_poly.type
_entity_poly.pdbx_seq_one_letter_code
_entity_poly.pdbx_strand_id
1 'polypeptide(L)'
;MMPHRAYRRVSPEVRQAAVAQVLSLTGTLSSESEACRMVADQIGVHSNSVRNWVRAAEGPSLERMDATALRRKVALLQQQLAAAAEMNRTLAETLNETRRQT
;
A
#
# COMPACT_ATOMS: atom_id res chain seq x y z
N MET A 1 -33.10 11.76 -10.87
CA MET A 1 -32.24 11.77 -12.06
C MET A 1 -30.80 11.85 -11.57
N MET A 2 -30.06 10.74 -11.55
CA MET A 2 -28.65 10.73 -11.12
C MET A 2 -27.81 11.33 -12.25
N PRO A 3 -26.91 12.29 -11.98
CA PRO A 3 -26.07 12.84 -13.03
C PRO A 3 -25.19 11.71 -13.56
N HIS A 4 -25.35 11.40 -14.85
CA HIS A 4 -24.43 10.57 -15.60
C HIS A 4 -23.06 11.25 -15.60
N ARG A 5 -22.27 11.03 -14.55
CA ARG A 5 -20.87 11.42 -14.52
C ARG A 5 -20.17 10.52 -15.52
N ALA A 6 -19.89 11.07 -16.69
CA ALA A 6 -19.08 10.43 -17.71
C ALA A 6 -17.83 9.88 -17.01
N TYR A 7 -17.65 8.56 -17.06
CA TYR A 7 -16.43 7.86 -16.73
C TYR A 7 -15.34 8.26 -17.75
N ARG A 8 -15.04 9.55 -17.85
CA ARG A 8 -13.91 10.09 -18.59
C ARG A 8 -12.72 9.40 -17.96
N ARG A 9 -12.10 8.51 -18.72
CA ARG A 9 -11.09 7.54 -18.27
C ARG A 9 -10.14 8.24 -17.31
N VAL A 10 -10.36 8.07 -16.01
CA VAL A 10 -9.49 8.62 -14.97
C VAL A 10 -8.12 8.06 -15.27
N SER A 11 -7.18 8.96 -15.53
CA SER A 11 -5.86 8.59 -15.99
C SER A 11 -5.18 7.72 -14.92
N PRO A 12 -4.28 6.80 -15.32
CA PRO A 12 -3.58 5.95 -14.36
C PRO A 12 -2.88 6.75 -13.25
N GLU A 13 -2.35 7.92 -13.59
CA GLU A 13 -1.67 8.83 -12.66
C GLU A 13 -2.63 9.37 -11.60
N VAL A 14 -3.85 9.78 -11.99
CA VAL A 14 -4.87 10.24 -11.05
C VAL A 14 -5.34 9.10 -10.14
N ARG A 15 -5.42 7.87 -10.65
CA ARG A 15 -5.76 6.70 -9.82
C ARG A 15 -4.66 6.42 -8.79
N GLN A 16 -3.40 6.46 -9.20
CA GLN A 16 -2.26 6.26 -8.30
C GLN A 16 -2.19 7.34 -7.23
N ALA A 17 -2.38 8.61 -7.62
CA ALA A 17 -2.45 9.73 -6.68
C ALA A 17 -3.60 9.58 -5.67
N ALA A 18 -4.79 9.16 -6.14
CA ALA A 18 -5.93 8.90 -5.28
C ALA A 18 -5.65 7.76 -4.28
N VAL A 19 -5.02 6.67 -4.72
CA VAL A 19 -4.63 5.55 -3.84
C VAL A 19 -3.62 6.01 -2.79
N ALA A 20 -2.56 6.72 -3.20
CA ALA A 20 -1.56 7.24 -2.28
C ALA A 20 -2.18 8.18 -1.23
N GLN A 21 -3.11 9.03 -1.65
CA GLN A 21 -3.83 9.93 -0.76
C GLN A 21 -4.72 9.17 0.24
N VAL A 22 -5.43 8.12 -0.19
CA VAL A 22 -6.21 7.27 0.74
C VAL A 22 -5.29 6.61 1.76
N LEU A 23 -4.17 6.01 1.33
CA LEU A 23 -3.23 5.36 2.25
C LEU A 23 -2.66 6.33 3.28
N SER A 24 -2.32 7.56 2.86
CA SER A 24 -1.89 8.63 3.77
C SER A 24 -2.98 9.01 4.77
N LEU A 25 -4.24 9.09 4.33
CA LEU A 25 -5.37 9.47 5.18
C LEU A 25 -5.78 8.36 6.14
N THR A 26 -5.69 7.08 5.77
CA THR A 26 -5.99 5.96 6.66
C THR A 26 -5.06 5.89 7.87
N GLY A 27 -3.84 6.45 7.78
CA GLY A 27 -2.96 6.60 8.95
C GLY A 27 -3.39 7.69 9.94
N THR A 28 -4.29 8.59 9.55
CA THR A 28 -4.75 9.74 10.36
C THR A 28 -6.23 9.65 10.72
N LEU A 29 -7.05 9.07 9.84
CA LEU A 29 -8.49 8.92 10.00
C LEU A 29 -8.83 7.57 10.63
N SER A 30 -9.93 7.55 11.36
CA SER A 30 -10.40 6.36 12.07
C SER A 30 -10.94 5.25 11.14
N SER A 31 -11.16 5.54 9.85
CA SER A 31 -11.71 4.57 8.90
C SER A 31 -11.27 4.80 7.45
N GLU A 32 -10.84 3.72 6.79
CA GLU A 32 -10.56 3.67 5.35
C GLU A 32 -11.78 4.08 4.49
N SER A 33 -12.99 3.76 4.96
CA SER A 33 -14.21 4.12 4.24
C SER A 33 -14.46 5.63 4.23
N GLU A 34 -13.99 6.34 5.26
CA GLU A 34 -14.05 7.79 5.32
C GLU A 34 -12.98 8.43 4.42
N ALA A 35 -11.75 7.92 4.47
CA ALA A 35 -10.67 8.32 3.56
C ALA A 35 -11.07 8.16 2.08
N CYS A 36 -11.68 7.03 1.72
CA CYS A 36 -12.18 6.78 0.36
C CYS A 36 -13.28 7.76 -0.06
N ARG A 37 -14.18 8.17 0.85
CA ARG A 37 -15.22 9.16 0.55
C ARG A 37 -14.60 10.53 0.28
N MET A 38 -13.72 10.99 1.17
CA MET A 38 -13.06 12.29 1.04
C MET A 38 -12.29 12.42 -0.29
N VAL A 39 -11.49 11.40 -0.64
CA VAL A 39 -10.73 11.41 -1.90
C VAL A 39 -11.64 11.35 -3.11
N ALA A 40 -12.74 10.59 -3.04
CA ALA A 40 -13.70 10.50 -4.14
C ALA A 40 -14.42 11.83 -4.40
N ASP A 41 -14.81 12.53 -3.33
CA ASP A 41 -15.42 13.86 -3.43
C ASP A 41 -14.44 14.87 -4.04
N GLN A 42 -13.17 14.84 -3.64
CA GLN A 42 -12.11 15.73 -4.14
C GLN A 42 -11.87 15.59 -5.65
N ILE A 43 -11.90 14.38 -6.19
CA ILE A 43 -11.63 14.09 -7.61
C ILE A 43 -12.90 13.94 -8.45
N GLY A 44 -14.08 14.06 -7.82
CA GLY A 44 -15.37 13.97 -8.50
C GLY A 44 -15.75 12.57 -8.97
N VAL A 45 -15.32 11.50 -8.31
CA VAL A 45 -15.70 10.11 -8.63
C VAL A 45 -16.53 9.48 -7.53
N HIS A 46 -17.02 8.26 -7.76
CA HIS A 46 -17.74 7.52 -6.74
C HIS A 46 -16.76 6.88 -5.73
N SER A 47 -17.08 6.92 -4.44
CA SER A 47 -16.26 6.34 -3.36
C SER A 47 -15.92 4.87 -3.58
N ASN A 48 -16.85 4.10 -4.17
CA ASN A 48 -16.59 2.70 -4.53
C ASN A 48 -15.50 2.53 -5.61
N SER A 49 -15.34 3.50 -6.51
CA SER A 49 -14.25 3.47 -7.51
C SER A 49 -12.89 3.63 -6.85
N VAL A 50 -12.77 4.57 -5.90
CA VAL A 50 -11.55 4.77 -5.12
C VAL A 50 -11.23 3.52 -4.29
N ARG A 51 -12.22 2.95 -3.60
CA ARG A 51 -12.06 1.69 -2.86
C ARG A 51 -11.57 0.55 -3.74
N ASN A 52 -12.10 0.43 -4.96
CA ASN A 52 -11.65 -0.59 -5.91
C ASN A 52 -10.21 -0.35 -6.38
N TRP A 53 -9.78 0.90 -6.55
CA TRP A 53 -8.38 1.21 -6.89
C TRP A 53 -7.43 0.89 -5.74
N VAL A 54 -7.82 1.20 -4.50
CA VAL A 54 -7.04 0.87 -3.30
C VAL A 54 -6.88 -0.66 -3.19
N ARG A 55 -7.99 -1.41 -3.28
CA ARG A 55 -7.95 -2.88 -3.29
C ARG A 55 -7.13 -3.48 -4.44
N ALA A 56 -7.11 -2.82 -5.60
CA ALA A 56 -6.30 -3.26 -6.73
C ALA A 56 -4.80 -3.00 -6.50
N ALA A 57 -4.46 -1.92 -5.80
CA ALA A 57 -3.08 -1.57 -5.46
C ALA A 57 -2.49 -2.44 -4.35
N GLU A 58 -3.31 -2.91 -3.40
CA GLU A 58 -2.92 -3.87 -2.36
C GLU A 58 -2.56 -5.26 -2.93
N GLY A 59 -2.88 -5.51 -4.22
CA GLY A 59 -2.63 -6.76 -4.90
C GLY A 59 -3.67 -7.85 -4.57
N PRO A 60 -3.40 -9.12 -4.93
CA PRO A 60 -4.29 -10.22 -4.58
C PRO A 60 -4.42 -10.29 -3.05
N SER A 61 -5.66 -10.13 -2.55
CA SER A 61 -5.96 -10.40 -1.14
C SER A 61 -5.41 -11.77 -0.77
N LEU A 62 -4.73 -11.87 0.36
CA LEU A 62 -4.19 -13.13 0.90
C LEU A 62 -5.29 -14.20 1.00
N GLU A 63 -6.53 -13.78 1.28
CA GLU A 63 -7.71 -14.65 1.36
C GLU A 63 -8.13 -15.26 0.02
N ARG A 64 -7.72 -14.65 -1.10
CA ARG A 64 -8.00 -15.12 -2.46
C ARG A 64 -6.83 -15.87 -3.09
N MET A 65 -5.69 -15.97 -2.39
CA MET A 65 -4.52 -16.70 -2.89
C MET A 65 -4.68 -18.19 -2.64
N ASP A 66 -4.33 -19.01 -3.63
CA ASP A 66 -4.21 -20.45 -3.41
C ASP A 66 -3.02 -20.78 -2.49
N ALA A 67 -3.03 -21.99 -1.90
CA ALA A 67 -2.00 -22.41 -0.95
C ALA A 67 -0.58 -22.41 -1.54
N THR A 68 -0.42 -22.60 -2.85
CA THR A 68 0.89 -22.62 -3.51
C THR A 68 1.43 -21.21 -3.71
N ALA A 69 0.59 -20.27 -4.12
CA ALA A 69 0.90 -18.85 -4.19
C ALA A 69 1.24 -18.30 -2.79
N LEU A 70 0.49 -18.71 -1.76
CA LEU A 70 0.74 -18.29 -0.39
C LEU A 70 2.11 -18.80 0.12
N ARG A 71 2.44 -20.09 -0.08
CA ARG A 71 3.75 -20.65 0.29
C ARG A 71 4.91 -19.93 -0.41
N ARG A 72 4.77 -19.62 -1.70
CA ARG A 72 5.78 -18.85 -2.44
C ARG A 72 5.97 -17.46 -1.87
N LYS A 73 4.89 -16.77 -1.52
CA LYS A 73 4.93 -15.45 -0.88
C LYS A 73 5.60 -15.49 0.49
N VAL A 74 5.28 -16.50 1.31
CA VAL A 74 5.93 -16.69 2.62
C VAL A 74 7.43 -16.93 2.46
N ALA A 75 7.85 -17.82 1.56
CA ALA A 75 9.27 -18.09 1.33
C ALA A 75 10.03 -16.83 0.87
N LEU A 76 9.44 -16.02 -0.02
CA LEU A 76 10.02 -14.76 -0.46
C LEU A 76 10.17 -13.76 0.70
N LEU A 77 9.12 -13.61 1.51
CA LEU A 77 9.15 -12.69 2.66
C LEU A 77 10.17 -13.15 3.72
N GLN A 78 10.31 -14.46 3.96
CA GLN A 78 11.32 -15.01 4.85
C GLN A 78 12.74 -14.71 4.35
N GLN A 79 12.98 -14.85 3.04
CA GLN A 79 14.27 -14.51 2.43
C GLN A 79 14.59 -13.03 2.59
N GLN A 80 13.62 -12.15 2.34
CA GLN A 80 13.79 -10.70 2.52
C GLN A 80 14.06 -10.33 3.98
N LEU A 81 13.37 -10.95 4.93
CA LEU A 81 13.59 -10.73 6.36
C LEU A 81 14.97 -11.18 6.81
N ALA A 82 15.44 -12.34 6.32
CA ALA A 82 16.79 -12.82 6.59
C ALA A 82 17.85 -11.84 6.05
N ALA A 83 17.67 -11.34 4.82
CA ALA A 83 18.57 -10.35 4.23
C ALA A 83 18.57 -9.02 5.01
N ALA A 84 17.40 -8.54 5.42
CA ALA A 84 17.29 -7.33 6.24
C ALA A 84 17.95 -7.50 7.61
N ALA A 85 17.79 -8.66 8.24
CA ALA A 85 18.43 -8.97 9.52
C ALA A 85 19.96 -9.03 9.40
N GLU A 86 20.48 -9.55 8.29
CA GLU A 86 21.93 -9.54 8.00
C GLU A 86 22.46 -8.12 7.85
N MET A 87 21.81 -7.28 7.03
CA MET A 87 22.21 -5.88 6.87
C MET A 87 22.21 -5.13 8.20
N ASN A 88 21.20 -5.36 9.04
CA ASN A 88 21.13 -4.74 10.36
C ASN A 88 22.27 -5.20 11.28
N ARG A 89 22.68 -6.47 11.21
CA ARG A 89 23.86 -6.98 11.97
C ARG A 89 25.13 -6.28 11.51
N THR A 90 25.39 -6.23 10.21
CA THR A 90 26.58 -5.56 9.66
C THR A 90 26.64 -4.08 10.04
N LEU A 91 25.50 -3.38 9.98
CA LEU A 91 25.41 -1.98 10.40
C LEU A 91 25.66 -1.83 11.91
N ALA A 92 25.14 -2.71 12.74
CA ALA A 92 25.36 -2.66 14.18
C ALA A 92 26.84 -2.95 14.54
N GLU A 93 27.48 -3.89 13.84
CA GLU A 93 28.90 -4.22 14.03
C GLU A 93 29.80 -3.02 13.66
N THR A 94 29.61 -2.44 12.47
CA THR A 94 30.39 -1.27 12.02
C THR A 94 30.23 -0.05 12.94
N LEU A 95 29.01 0.21 13.44
CA LEU A 95 28.77 1.28 14.41
C LEU A 95 29.46 1.03 15.76
N ASN A 96 29.46 -0.22 16.22
CA ASN A 96 30.14 -0.58 17.47
C ASN A 96 31.66 -0.51 17.35
N GLU A 97 32.22 -0.91 16.20
CA GLU A 97 33.65 -0.75 15.91
C GLU A 97 34.04 0.73 15.90
N THR A 98 33.26 1.58 15.23
CA THR A 98 33.49 3.03 15.19
C THR A 98 33.46 3.63 16.59
N ARG A 99 32.48 3.26 17.43
CA ARG A 99 32.38 3.72 18.83
C ARG A 99 33.56 3.28 19.69
N ARG A 100 34.18 2.12 19.41
CA ARG A 100 35.34 1.63 20.16
C ARG A 100 36.64 2.36 19.79
N GLN A 101 36.68 3.02 18.62
CA GLN A 101 37.87 3.72 18.11
C GLN A 101 37.91 5.22 18.49
N THR A 102 36.79 5.77 18.97
CA THR A 102 36.67 7.13 19.51
C THR A 102 36.76 7.15 21.02
#